data_AF-A0A0F2QA05-F1
#
_entry.id   AF-A0A0F2QA05-F1
#
_cell.length_a   1.000
_cell.length_b   1.000
_cell.length_c   1.000
_cell.angle_alpha   90.00
_cell.angle_beta   90.00
_cell.angle_gamma   90.00
#
_symmetry.space_group_name_H-M   'P 1'
#
loop_
_entity.id
_entity.type
_entity.pdbx_description
1 polymer ?
#
loop_
_entity_poly.entity_id
_entity_poly.type
_entity_poly.pdbx_seq_one_letter_code
_entity_poly.pdbx_strand_id
1 'polypeptide(L)' 'MGKWYGYRRPDGQVGCRNYTLILSATVYANSTVERVANTIYGAIPITHHLGRCQTKSDLKMTF' A
#
# COMPACT_ATOMS: atom_id res chain seq x y z
N MET A 1 0.81 -32.86 -10.29
CA MET A 1 -0.08 -31.68 -10.29
C MET A 1 0.07 -30.99 -8.93
N GLY A 2 0.57 -29.76 -8.87
CA GLY A 2 0.85 -29.07 -7.61
C GLY A 2 -0.38 -28.39 -7.03
N LYS A 3 -0.54 -28.42 -5.70
CA LYS A 3 -1.54 -27.62 -4.96
C LYS A 3 -0.90 -26.32 -4.51
N TRP A 4 -1.61 -25.20 -4.65
CA TRP A 4 -1.19 -23.89 -4.16
C TRP A 4 -2.11 -23.43 -3.03
N TYR A 5 -1.51 -22.90 -1.96
CA TYR A 5 -2.21 -22.40 -0.78
C TYR A 5 -2.12 -20.88 -0.74
N GLY A 6 -3.27 -20.20 -0.76
CA GLY A 6 -3.38 -18.74 -0.77
C GLY A 6 -4.19 -18.19 0.39
N TYR A 7 -4.15 -16.87 0.56
CA TYR A 7 -4.86 -16.15 1.62
C TYR A 7 -6.21 -15.63 1.11
N ARG A 8 -7.30 -16.27 1.52
CA ARG A 8 -8.66 -15.92 1.10
C ARG A 8 -9.14 -14.65 1.82
N ARG A 9 -9.80 -13.74 1.10
CA ARG A 9 -10.35 -12.48 1.59
C ARG A 9 -11.89 -12.53 1.66
N PRO A 10 -12.54 -11.65 2.45
CA PRO A 10 -14.01 -11.63 2.59
C PRO A 10 -14.77 -11.35 1.28
N ASP A 11 -14.15 -10.66 0.33
CA ASP A 11 -14.69 -10.38 -1.01
C ASP A 11 -14.55 -11.56 -2.00
N GLY A 12 -14.00 -12.69 -1.55
CA GLY A 12 -13.79 -13.89 -2.35
C GLY A 12 -12.47 -13.92 -3.12
N GLN A 13 -11.68 -12.84 -3.14
CA GLN A 13 -10.35 -12.84 -3.76
C GLN A 13 -9.34 -13.66 -2.95
N VAL A 14 -8.27 -14.13 -3.60
CA VAL A 14 -7.21 -14.93 -2.97
C VAL A 14 -5.85 -14.32 -3.27
N GLY A 15 -5.14 -13.89 -2.23
CA GLY A 15 -3.81 -13.30 -2.35
C GLY A 15 -2.68 -14.33 -2.19
N CYS A 16 -1.53 -14.07 -2.82
CA CYS A 16 -0.32 -14.89 -2.66
C CYS A 16 0.54 -14.50 -1.44
N ARG A 17 0.25 -13.36 -0.81
CA ARG A 17 0.98 -12.84 0.36
C ARG A 17 0.00 -12.26 1.37
N ASN A 18 0.40 -12.27 2.64
CA ASN A 18 -0.36 -11.65 3.72
C ASN A 18 0.52 -10.61 4.44
N TYR A 19 0.45 -9.38 3.95
CA TYR A 19 1.16 -8.24 4.54
C TYR A 19 0.21 -7.31 5.28
N THR A 20 0.75 -6.60 6.27
CA THR A 20 0.07 -5.48 6.92
C THR A 20 0.38 -4.21 6.14
N LEU A 21 -0.65 -3.56 5.62
CA LEU A 21 -0.48 -2.28 4.94
C LEU A 21 -0.43 -1.14 5.96
N ILE A 22 0.56 -0.26 5.84
CA ILE A 22 0.57 1.05 6.51
C ILE A 22 0.52 2.12 5.42
N LEU A 23 -0.59 2.85 5.36
CA LEU A 23 -0.86 3.85 4.32
C LEU A 23 -0.77 5.25 4.92
N SER A 24 0.03 6.12 4.30
CA SER A 24 0.09 7.53 4.71
C SER A 24 -1.13 8.30 4.21
N ALA A 25 -1.79 9.04 5.11
CA ALA A 25 -2.92 9.89 4.74
C ALA A 25 -2.48 11.14 3.93
N THR A 26 -1.29 11.67 4.21
CA THR A 26 -0.71 12.82 3.50
C THR A 26 0.79 12.63 3.36
N VAL A 27 1.40 13.39 2.47
CA VAL A 27 2.85 13.36 2.25
C VAL A 27 3.68 13.66 3.51
N TYR A 28 3.13 14.44 4.45
CA TYR A 28 3.79 14.73 5.73
C TYR A 28 3.92 13.51 6.64
N ALA A 29 3.06 12.51 6.42
CA ALA A 29 3.09 11.27 7.18
C ALA A 29 3.99 10.19 6.52
N ASN A 30 4.56 10.43 5.34
CA ASN A 30 5.33 9.40 4.60
C ASN A 30 6.50 8.87 5.43
N SER A 31 7.32 9.76 5.99
CA SER A 31 8.48 9.37 6.79
C SER A 31 8.08 8.59 8.05
N THR A 32 6.96 8.95 8.68
CA THR A 32 6.39 8.22 9.81
C THR A 32 5.96 6.82 9.39
N VAL A 33 5.22 6.70 8.27
CA VAL A 33 4.73 5.42 7.75
C VAL A 33 5.87 4.48 7.38
N GLU A 34 6.89 4.98 6.68
CA GLU A 34 8.09 4.20 6.33
C GLU A 34 8.81 3.69 7.58
N ARG A 35 9.02 4.56 8.56
CA ARG A 35 9.71 4.19 9.81
C ARG A 35 8.94 3.14 10.59
N VAL A 36 7.63 3.27 10.72
CA VAL A 36 6.80 2.30 11.45
C VAL A 36 6.72 0.97 10.69
N ALA A 37 6.61 0.99 9.36
CA ALA A 37 6.61 -0.26 8.60
C ALA A 37 7.92 -1.03 8.74
N ASN A 38 9.06 -0.33 8.83
CA ASN A 38 10.37 -0.95 9.02
C ASN A 38 10.58 -1.57 10.41
N THR A 39 9.72 -1.30 11.40
CA THR A 39 9.80 -1.91 12.74
C THR A 39 8.88 -3.12 12.90
N ILE A 40 7.98 -3.39 11.95
CA ILE A 40 6.97 -4.45 12.05
C ILE A 40 7.20 -5.48 10.95
N TYR A 41 7.44 -6.74 11.34
CA TYR A 41 7.64 -7.82 10.36
C TYR A 41 6.41 -7.99 9.45
N GLY A 42 6.65 -8.01 8.13
CA GLY A 42 5.59 -8.16 7.14
C GLY A 42 4.69 -6.93 6.99
N ALA A 43 5.07 -5.77 7.54
CA ALA A 43 4.43 -4.51 7.21
C ALA A 43 5.02 -3.89 5.93
N ILE A 44 4.17 -3.33 5.08
CA ILE A 44 4.57 -2.65 3.85
C ILE A 44 4.06 -1.20 3.89
N PRO A 45 4.95 -0.21 3.75
CA PRO A 45 4.54 1.18 3.64
C PRO A 45 4.02 1.47 2.23
N ILE A 46 2.90 2.18 2.12
CA ILE A 46 2.49 2.87 0.89
C ILE A 46 2.41 4.36 1.21
N THR A 47 3.22 5.12 0.50
CA THR A 47 3.37 6.56 0.72
C THR A 47 2.55 7.38 -0.26
N HIS A 48 2.01 8.50 0.21
CA HIS A 48 1.27 9.44 -0.60
C HIS A 48 2.27 10.23 -1.44
N HIS A 49 2.17 10.13 -2.78
CA HIS A 49 3.02 10.90 -3.68
C HIS A 49 2.83 12.40 -3.45
N LEU A 50 3.87 13.21 -3.64
CA LEU A 50 3.83 14.65 -3.38
C LEU A 50 3.03 15.36 -4.49
N GLY A 51 1.70 15.21 -4.49
CA GLY A 51 0.78 15.80 -5.45
C GLY A 51 0.46 17.27 -5.19
N ARG A 52 1.37 18.02 -4.54
CA ARG A 52 1.15 19.47 -4.39
C ARG A 52 1.30 20.10 -5.78
N CYS A 53 0.26 20.82 -6.19
CA CYS A 53 0.10 21.45 -7.50
C CYS A 53 -0.36 20.51 -8.64
N GLN A 54 -0.82 19.28 -8.37
CA GLN A 54 -1.48 18.51 -9.42
C GLN A 54 -2.77 19.20 -9.86
N THR A 55 -2.82 19.51 -11.16
CA THR A 55 -4.02 19.96 -11.85
C THR A 55 -4.85 18.74 -12.28
N LYS A 56 -6.09 18.96 -12.76
CA LYS A 56 -6.95 17.87 -13.24
C LYS A 56 -6.32 17.04 -14.36
N SER A 57 -5.47 17.62 -15.21
CA SER A 57 -4.76 16.86 -16.25
C SER A 57 -3.70 15.94 -15.66
N ASP A 58 -3.01 16.38 -14.60
CA ASP A 58 -1.98 15.57 -13.93
C ASP A 58 -2.60 14.38 -13.19
N LEU A 59 -3.79 14.58 -12.62
CA LEU A 59 -4.53 13.53 -11.91
C LEU A 59 -4.84 12.34 -12.84
N LYS A 60 -5.30 12.60 -14.08
CA LYS A 60 -5.62 11.56 -15.08
C LYS A 60 -4.43 10.68 -15.49
N MET A 61 -3.21 11.16 -15.29
CA MET A 61 -1.99 10.41 -15.62
C MET A 61 -1.53 9.54 -14.44
N THR A 62 -1.99 9.84 -13.22
CA THR A 62 -1.50 9.21 -11.99
C THR A 62 -2.49 8.21 -11.39
N PHE A 63 -3.79 8.43 -11.59
CA PHE A 63 -4.90 7.60 -11.10
C PHE A 63 -5.89 7.33 -12.24
#